data_AF-A0A8S3YW53-F1
#
_entry.id   AF-A0A8S3YW53-F1
#
_cell.length_a   1.000
_cell.length_b   1.000
_cell.length_c   1.000
_cell.angle_alpha   90.00
_cell.angle_beta   90.00
_cell.angle_gamma   90.00
#
_symmetry.space_group_name_H-M   'P 1'
#
loop_
_entity.id
_entity.type
_entity.pdbx_description
1 polymer ?
#
loop_
_entity_poly.entity_id
_entity_poly.type
_entity_poly.pdbx_seq_one_letter_code
_entity_poly.pdbx_strand_id
1 'polypeptide(L)'
;MSWGVELWDQWDNVNVHTQKGIDFCERYVHFIKERSAVEMDYASKLKKLVKNFHPKKREEDDCSFTWSHAFVDMLKEVFDMAGQHEVIAENLVGTVSKNLQDLIQELKADRKKYLQEGVRLQDQLKQYHMQLEKAKRKYEKAFYESERALDNYRKADADINLSRAEVEKHRIVMNGKTQQCEESKNEYAAQLQHYNNHQNEFYSQSMPQVFQ
;
A
#
# COMPACT_ATOMS: atom_id res chain seq x y z
N MET A 1 -18.33 -6.59 1.23
CA MET A 1 -16.96 -7.00 1.59
C MET A 1 -16.02 -5.90 1.15
N SER A 2 -15.23 -5.34 2.07
CA SER A 2 -14.24 -4.28 1.79
C SER A 2 -12.91 -4.69 2.43
N TRP A 3 -11.78 -4.36 1.77
CA TRP A 3 -10.45 -4.63 2.32
C TRP A 3 -10.24 -3.94 3.67
N GLY A 4 -10.85 -2.77 3.88
CA GLY A 4 -10.79 -2.07 5.16
C GLY A 4 -11.39 -2.83 6.35
N VAL A 5 -12.27 -3.82 6.10
CA VAL A 5 -12.92 -4.60 7.16
C VAL A 5 -12.38 -6.03 7.19
N GLU A 6 -12.28 -6.67 6.03
CA GLU A 6 -11.90 -8.10 5.95
C GLU A 6 -10.39 -8.33 6.02
N LEU A 7 -9.59 -7.31 5.67
CA LEU A 7 -8.14 -7.39 5.52
C LEU A 7 -7.41 -6.41 6.45
N TRP A 8 -8.04 -6.00 7.56
CA TRP A 8 -7.55 -4.98 8.49
C TRP A 8 -6.15 -5.26 9.05
N ASP A 9 -5.75 -6.53 9.14
CA ASP A 9 -4.45 -7.00 9.62
C ASP A 9 -3.48 -7.40 8.49
N GLN A 10 -3.90 -7.29 7.22
CA GLN A 10 -3.15 -7.80 6.07
C GLN A 10 -2.31 -6.73 5.36
N TRP A 11 -1.79 -5.75 6.10
CA TRP A 11 -1.03 -4.62 5.56
C TRP A 11 0.07 -5.04 4.56
N ASP A 12 0.94 -5.98 4.95
CA ASP A 12 2.04 -6.42 4.10
C ASP A 12 1.57 -7.14 2.83
N ASN A 13 0.49 -7.92 2.95
CA ASN A 13 -0.11 -8.62 1.81
C ASN A 13 -0.75 -7.64 0.84
N VAL A 14 -1.46 -6.61 1.32
CA VAL A 14 -2.03 -5.54 0.48
C VAL A 14 -0.93 -4.74 -0.21
N ASN A 15 0.15 -4.42 0.52
CA ASN A 15 1.32 -3.74 -0.02
C ASN A 15 1.96 -4.53 -1.18
N VAL A 16 2.14 -5.84 -1.00
CA VAL A 16 2.67 -6.74 -2.06
C VAL A 16 1.68 -6.89 -3.21
N HIS A 17 0.39 -7.06 -2.91
CA HIS A 17 -0.67 -7.23 -3.91
C HIS A 17 -0.74 -6.03 -4.85
N THR A 18 -0.76 -4.82 -4.31
CA THR A 18 -0.80 -3.58 -5.10
C THR A 18 0.45 -3.39 -5.96
N GLN A 19 1.63 -3.78 -5.48
CA GLN A 19 2.86 -3.78 -6.30
C GLN A 19 2.75 -4.78 -7.45
N LYS A 20 2.30 -6.01 -7.18
CA LYS A 20 2.14 -7.04 -8.22
C LYS A 20 1.15 -6.62 -9.31
N GLY A 21 0.10 -5.87 -8.96
CA GLY A 21 -0.83 -5.28 -9.91
C GLY A 21 -0.15 -4.29 -10.86
N ILE A 22 0.67 -3.37 -10.31
CA ILE A 22 1.46 -2.44 -11.11
C ILE A 22 2.45 -3.19 -12.02
N ASP A 23 3.18 -4.17 -11.47
CA ASP A 23 4.15 -4.97 -12.24
C ASP A 23 3.46 -5.72 -13.39
N PHE A 24 2.23 -6.19 -13.18
CA PHE A 24 1.43 -6.82 -14.23
C PHE A 24 1.06 -5.83 -15.33
N CYS A 25 0.60 -4.63 -14.98
CA CYS A 25 0.29 -3.59 -15.96
C CYS A 25 1.54 -3.22 -16.79
N GLU A 26 2.71 -3.12 -16.17
CA GLU A 26 3.97 -2.88 -16.89
C GLU A 26 4.33 -4.00 -17.87
N ARG A 27 4.19 -5.26 -17.44
CA ARG A 27 4.36 -6.42 -18.34
C ARG A 27 3.36 -6.39 -19.49
N TYR A 28 2.12 -5.99 -19.22
CA TYR A 28 1.08 -5.91 -20.24
C TYR A 28 1.36 -4.77 -21.25
N VAL A 29 1.86 -3.61 -20.80
CA VAL A 29 2.36 -2.55 -21.71
C VAL A 29 3.46 -3.09 -22.62
N HIS A 30 4.41 -3.84 -22.06
CA HIS A 30 5.49 -4.43 -22.85
C HIS A 30 4.96 -5.40 -23.90
N PHE A 31 4.05 -6.29 -23.52
CA PHE A 31 3.36 -7.19 -24.45
C PHE A 31 2.67 -6.43 -25.59
N ILE A 32 1.96 -5.33 -25.29
CA ILE A 32 1.28 -4.52 -26.32
C ILE A 32 2.26 -3.92 -27.32
N LYS A 33 3.44 -3.49 -26.85
CA LYS A 33 4.51 -2.99 -27.73
C LYS A 33 5.08 -4.09 -28.63
N GLU A 34 5.32 -5.29 -28.10
CA GLU A 34 5.77 -6.42 -28.91
C GLU A 34 4.71 -6.86 -29.93
N ARG A 35 3.44 -6.94 -29.51
CA ARG A 35 2.32 -7.22 -30.42
C ARG A 35 2.25 -6.18 -31.54
N SER A 36 2.36 -4.89 -31.21
CA SER A 36 2.38 -3.83 -32.22
C SER A 36 3.55 -3.96 -33.20
N ALA A 37 4.72 -4.41 -32.75
CA ALA A 37 5.86 -4.64 -33.63
C ALA A 37 5.59 -5.79 -34.63
N VAL A 38 4.90 -6.85 -34.20
CA VAL A 38 4.46 -7.94 -35.08
C VAL A 38 3.48 -7.44 -36.14
N GLU A 39 2.48 -6.66 -35.74
CA GLU A 39 1.51 -6.07 -36.68
C GLU A 39 2.21 -5.17 -37.72
N MET A 40 3.18 -4.35 -37.28
CA MET A 40 3.95 -3.52 -38.21
C MET A 40 4.82 -4.31 -39.17
N ASP A 41 5.52 -5.35 -38.69
CA ASP A 41 6.35 -6.19 -39.54
C ASP A 41 5.51 -6.93 -40.59
N TYR A 42 4.33 -7.43 -40.19
CA TYR A 42 3.38 -8.07 -41.11
C TYR A 42 2.92 -7.10 -42.20
N ALA A 43 2.46 -5.90 -41.82
CA ALA A 43 2.05 -4.87 -42.78
C ALA A 43 3.19 -4.47 -43.74
N SER A 44 4.40 -4.28 -43.22
CA SER A 44 5.58 -3.94 -44.04
C SER A 44 5.89 -5.04 -45.06
N LYS A 45 5.83 -6.31 -44.64
CA LYS A 45 6.04 -7.46 -45.51
C LYS A 45 4.96 -7.58 -46.59
N LEU A 46 3.69 -7.33 -46.26
CA LEU A 46 2.60 -7.30 -47.24
C LEU A 46 2.78 -6.17 -48.25
N LYS A 47 3.09 -4.95 -47.82
CA LYS A 47 3.36 -3.84 -48.75
C LYS A 47 4.53 -4.12 -49.69
N LYS A 48 5.60 -4.73 -49.17
CA LYS A 48 6.75 -5.16 -49.98
C LYS A 48 6.35 -6.26 -50.98
N LEU A 49 5.52 -7.22 -50.56
CA LEU A 49 4.98 -8.25 -51.43
C LEU A 49 4.19 -7.61 -52.59
N VAL A 50 3.23 -6.74 -52.29
CA VAL A 50 2.44 -6.02 -53.31
C VAL A 50 3.36 -5.27 -54.27
N LYS A 51 4.31 -4.49 -53.75
CA LYS A 51 5.27 -3.73 -54.57
C LYS A 51 6.09 -4.61 -55.52
N ASN A 52 6.45 -5.83 -55.11
CA ASN A 52 7.25 -6.75 -55.93
C ASN A 52 6.46 -7.34 -57.10
N PHE A 53 5.15 -7.49 -56.95
CA PHE A 53 4.27 -8.13 -57.95
C PHE A 53 3.38 -7.15 -58.70
N HIS A 54 3.36 -5.87 -58.31
CA HIS A 54 2.62 -4.84 -59.04
C HIS A 54 3.17 -4.72 -60.47
N PRO A 55 2.29 -4.71 -61.50
CA PRO A 55 2.71 -4.54 -62.89
C PRO A 55 3.54 -3.27 -63.05
N LYS A 56 4.61 -3.34 -63.86
CA LYS A 56 5.42 -2.16 -64.19
C LYS A 56 4.69 -1.34 -65.25
N LYS A 57 4.92 -0.02 -65.29
CA LYS A 57 4.31 0.90 -66.28
C LYS A 57 4.40 0.47 -67.76
N ARG A 58 5.39 -0.35 -68.14
CA ARG A 58 5.51 -0.89 -69.51
C ARG A 58 4.57 -2.09 -69.79
N GLU A 59 4.07 -2.75 -68.75
CA GLU A 59 3.18 -3.93 -68.80
C GLU A 59 1.72 -3.57 -68.47
N GLU A 60 1.44 -2.34 -68.02
CA GLU A 60 0.09 -1.85 -67.76
C GLU A 60 -0.75 -1.75 -69.05
N ASP A 61 -0.12 -1.41 -70.19
CA ASP A 61 -0.77 -1.43 -71.51
C ASP A 61 -1.16 -2.86 -71.96
N ASP A 62 -0.47 -3.89 -71.46
CA ASP A 62 -0.74 -5.31 -71.71
C ASP A 62 -1.77 -5.90 -70.72
N CYS A 63 -2.12 -5.19 -69.64
CA CYS A 63 -3.11 -5.60 -68.65
C CYS A 63 -4.56 -5.40 -69.12
N SER A 64 -4.83 -5.47 -70.42
CA SER A 64 -6.15 -5.25 -71.01
C SER A 64 -7.14 -6.40 -70.77
N PHE A 65 -6.68 -7.57 -70.32
CA PHE A 65 -7.52 -8.74 -70.07
C PHE A 65 -8.13 -8.75 -68.66
N THR A 66 -9.32 -9.36 -68.52
CA THR A 66 -10.07 -9.43 -67.25
C THR A 66 -9.32 -10.19 -66.15
N TRP A 67 -8.56 -11.23 -66.49
CA TRP A 67 -7.75 -11.98 -65.53
C TRP A 67 -6.60 -11.15 -64.96
N SER A 68 -6.04 -10.22 -65.75
CA SER A 68 -4.98 -9.33 -65.29
C SER A 68 -5.52 -8.27 -64.34
N HIS A 69 -6.67 -7.67 -64.69
CA HIS A 69 -7.39 -6.75 -63.81
C HIS A 69 -7.72 -7.39 -62.46
N ALA A 70 -8.25 -8.63 -62.46
CA ALA A 70 -8.56 -9.35 -61.23
C ALA A 70 -7.33 -9.56 -60.33
N PHE A 71 -6.16 -9.81 -60.93
CA PHE A 71 -4.90 -9.92 -60.17
C PHE A 71 -4.49 -8.57 -59.56
N VAL A 72 -4.58 -7.48 -60.33
CA VAL A 72 -4.27 -6.12 -59.83
C VAL A 72 -5.21 -5.73 -58.69
N ASP A 73 -6.51 -6.04 -58.79
CA ASP A 73 -7.46 -5.75 -57.74
C ASP A 73 -7.18 -6.57 -56.48
N MET A 74 -6.77 -7.83 -56.60
CA MET A 74 -6.29 -8.61 -55.46
C MET A 74 -5.05 -7.97 -54.80
N LEU A 75 -4.10 -7.45 -55.57
CA LEU A 75 -2.94 -6.75 -55.02
C LEU A 75 -3.34 -5.47 -54.25
N LYS A 76 -4.37 -4.74 -54.71
CA LYS A 76 -4.92 -3.58 -53.98
C LYS A 76 -5.51 -4.00 -52.65
N GLU A 77 -6.33 -5.05 -52.62
CA GLU A 77 -6.92 -5.57 -51.37
C GLU A 77 -5.84 -5.98 -50.35
N VAL A 78 -4.76 -6.63 -50.80
CA VAL A 78 -3.63 -6.98 -49.91
C VAL A 78 -2.90 -5.72 -49.41
N PHE A 79 -2.79 -4.67 -50.22
CA PHE A 79 -2.20 -3.40 -49.81
C PHE A 79 -3.06 -2.68 -48.77
N ASP A 80 -4.37 -2.65 -48.98
CA ASP A 80 -5.34 -2.03 -48.06
C ASP A 80 -5.37 -2.78 -46.74
N MET A 81 -5.33 -4.12 -46.76
CA MET A 81 -5.17 -4.95 -45.57
C MET A 81 -3.90 -4.58 -44.80
N ALA A 82 -2.77 -4.42 -45.49
CA ALA A 82 -1.53 -3.97 -44.85
C ALA A 82 -1.68 -2.60 -44.18
N GLY A 83 -2.38 -1.66 -44.83
CA GLY A 83 -2.72 -0.36 -44.24
C GLY A 83 -3.56 -0.47 -42.97
N GLN A 84 -4.54 -1.38 -42.93
CA GLN A 84 -5.35 -1.62 -41.72
C GLN A 84 -4.49 -2.15 -40.56
N HIS A 85 -3.54 -3.05 -40.84
CA HIS A 85 -2.60 -3.55 -39.82
C HIS A 85 -1.69 -2.44 -39.26
N GLU A 86 -1.27 -1.47 -40.08
CA GLU A 86 -0.53 -0.29 -39.59
C GLU A 86 -1.38 0.55 -38.64
N VAL A 87 -2.64 0.83 -39.00
CA VAL A 87 -3.56 1.60 -38.15
C VAL A 87 -3.77 0.90 -36.80
N ILE A 88 -3.88 -0.43 -36.79
CA ILE A 88 -3.97 -1.22 -35.56
C ILE A 88 -2.69 -1.04 -34.72
N ALA A 89 -1.51 -1.18 -35.34
CA ALA A 89 -0.24 -1.02 -34.64
C ALA A 89 -0.07 0.39 -34.04
N GLU A 90 -0.37 1.43 -34.81
CA GLU A 90 -0.33 2.82 -34.36
C GLU A 90 -1.31 3.07 -33.22
N ASN A 91 -2.52 2.50 -33.26
CA ASN A 91 -3.49 2.64 -32.17
C ASN A 91 -3.03 1.95 -30.88
N LEU A 92 -2.46 0.75 -30.99
CA LEU A 92 -1.93 -0.01 -29.85
C LEU A 92 -0.84 0.78 -29.11
N VAL A 93 0.04 1.47 -29.82
CA VAL A 93 1.13 2.26 -29.20
C VAL A 93 0.66 3.65 -28.82
N GLY A 94 0.05 4.38 -29.75
CA GLY A 94 -0.28 5.79 -29.61
C GLY A 94 -1.44 6.08 -28.66
N THR A 95 -2.34 5.10 -28.47
CA THR A 95 -3.50 5.24 -27.58
C THR A 95 -3.44 4.24 -26.43
N VAL A 96 -3.48 2.94 -26.71
CA VAL A 96 -3.66 1.92 -25.66
C VAL A 96 -2.46 1.88 -24.72
N SER A 97 -1.24 1.75 -25.24
CA SER A 97 -0.01 1.73 -24.44
C SER A 97 0.17 3.04 -23.67
N LYS A 98 -0.14 4.19 -24.27
CA LYS A 98 0.02 5.49 -23.63
C LYS A 98 -0.94 5.66 -22.45
N ASN A 99 -2.24 5.41 -22.66
CA ASN A 99 -3.24 5.51 -21.59
C ASN A 99 -2.92 4.57 -20.43
N LEU A 100 -2.41 3.37 -20.72
CA LEU A 100 -2.01 2.42 -19.68
C LEU A 100 -0.75 2.87 -18.93
N GLN A 101 0.21 3.51 -19.62
CA GLN A 101 1.37 4.12 -18.95
C GLN A 101 0.96 5.26 -18.02
N ASP A 102 -0.01 6.09 -18.43
CA ASP A 102 -0.55 7.18 -17.61
C ASP A 102 -1.24 6.60 -16.35
N LEU A 103 -2.07 5.56 -16.53
CA LEU A 103 -2.70 4.84 -15.41
C LEU A 103 -1.65 4.25 -14.44
N ILE A 104 -0.57 3.64 -14.95
CA ILE A 104 0.50 3.10 -14.11
C ILE A 104 1.15 4.20 -13.26
N GLN A 105 1.36 5.40 -13.82
CA GLN A 105 1.93 6.53 -13.07
C GLN A 105 0.99 6.99 -11.94
N GLU A 106 -0.31 7.10 -12.22
CA GLU A 106 -1.33 7.42 -11.24
C GLU A 106 -1.38 6.38 -10.12
N LEU A 107 -1.45 5.09 -10.47
CA LEU A 107 -1.45 3.99 -9.50
C LEU A 107 -0.20 3.98 -8.61
N LYS A 108 0.98 4.30 -9.16
CA LYS A 108 2.22 4.43 -8.37
C LYS A 108 2.15 5.60 -7.40
N ALA A 109 1.62 6.74 -7.83
CA ALA A 109 1.48 7.94 -7.00
C ALA A 109 0.49 7.70 -5.85
N ASP A 110 -0.68 7.15 -6.16
CA ASP A 110 -1.70 6.81 -5.18
C ASP A 110 -1.22 5.76 -4.19
N ARG A 111 -0.62 4.66 -4.68
CA ARG A 111 -0.02 3.64 -3.82
C ARG A 111 0.99 4.25 -2.85
N LYS A 112 1.87 5.14 -3.31
CA LYS A 112 2.85 5.81 -2.45
C LYS A 112 2.15 6.66 -1.38
N LYS A 113 1.14 7.46 -1.76
CA LYS A 113 0.36 8.30 -0.85
C LYS A 113 -0.32 7.47 0.24
N TYR A 114 -1.05 6.42 -0.11
CA TYR A 114 -1.77 5.59 0.85
C TYR A 114 -0.84 4.78 1.75
N LEU A 115 0.27 4.25 1.20
CA LEU A 115 1.26 3.55 2.03
C LEU A 115 1.94 4.47 3.04
N GLN A 116 2.26 5.71 2.66
CA GLN A 116 2.81 6.71 3.58
C GLN A 116 1.83 7.06 4.70
N GLU A 117 0.55 7.20 4.37
CA GLU A 117 -0.49 7.48 5.37
C GLU A 117 -0.68 6.31 6.33
N GLY A 118 -0.73 5.07 5.84
CA GLY A 118 -0.84 3.90 6.73
C GLY A 118 0.37 3.72 7.64
N VAL A 119 1.60 3.98 7.16
CA VAL A 119 2.80 4.00 8.02
C VAL A 119 2.68 5.08 9.10
N ARG A 120 2.23 6.30 8.74
CA ARG A 120 2.02 7.39 9.69
C ARG A 120 1.05 6.99 10.80
N LEU A 121 -0.08 6.38 10.45
CA LEU A 121 -1.08 5.91 11.41
C LEU A 121 -0.54 4.79 12.31
N GLN A 122 0.19 3.82 11.74
CA GLN A 122 0.79 2.72 12.50
C GLN A 122 1.82 3.24 13.51
N ASP A 123 2.66 4.19 13.11
CA ASP A 123 3.68 4.76 13.99
C ASP A 123 3.04 5.63 15.09
N GLN A 124 1.96 6.35 14.77
CA GLN A 124 1.17 7.07 15.77
C GLN A 124 0.57 6.12 16.82
N LEU A 125 -0.02 4.99 16.40
CA LEU A 125 -0.55 3.98 17.34
C LEU A 125 0.55 3.35 18.20
N LYS A 126 1.72 3.05 17.62
CA LYS A 126 2.89 2.55 18.36
C LYS A 126 3.37 3.55 19.40
N GLN A 127 3.36 4.85 19.10
CA GLN A 127 3.73 5.89 20.06
C GLN A 127 2.77 5.93 21.24
N TYR A 128 1.46 5.85 21.01
CA TYR A 128 0.47 5.78 22.09
C TYR A 128 0.64 4.51 22.94
N HIS A 129 0.91 3.37 22.31
CA HIS A 129 1.19 2.13 23.03
C HIS A 129 2.44 2.25 23.91
N MET A 130 3.51 2.88 23.41
CA MET A 130 4.74 3.12 24.17
C MET A 130 4.50 4.04 25.38
N GLN A 131 3.66 5.07 25.25
CA GLN A 131 3.29 5.95 26.36
C GLN A 131 2.50 5.19 27.44
N LEU A 132 1.55 4.34 27.02
CA LEU A 132 0.81 3.45 27.90
C LEU A 132 1.74 2.51 28.67
N GLU A 133 2.66 1.84 27.97
CA GLU A 133 3.63 0.93 28.59
C GLU A 133 4.56 1.65 29.59
N LYS A 134 4.94 2.89 29.30
CA LYS A 134 5.73 3.72 30.23
C LYS A 134 4.93 4.03 31.50
N ALA A 135 3.66 4.42 31.38
CA ALA A 135 2.80 4.70 32.52
C ALA A 135 2.53 3.44 33.35
N LYS A 136 2.31 2.30 32.69
CA LYS A 136 2.15 0.99 33.32
C LYS A 136 3.37 0.62 34.16
N ARG A 137 4.57 0.69 33.60
CA ARG A 137 5.83 0.39 34.32
C ARG A 137 6.05 1.32 35.51
N LYS A 138 5.68 2.61 35.38
CA LYS A 138 5.75 3.58 36.49
C LYS A 138 4.80 3.18 37.61
N TYR A 139 3.57 2.81 37.29
CA TYR A 139 2.60 2.31 38.26
C TYR A 139 3.07 1.02 38.94
N GLU A 140 3.52 0.02 38.19
CA GLU A 140 4.02 -1.25 38.74
C GLU A 140 5.16 -0.99 39.74
N LYS A 141 6.11 -0.13 39.39
CA LYS A 141 7.20 0.27 40.30
C LYS A 141 6.66 0.95 41.57
N ALA A 142 5.77 1.93 41.43
CA ALA A 142 5.19 2.65 42.57
C ALA A 142 4.38 1.72 43.49
N PHE A 143 3.70 0.73 42.91
CA PHE A 143 2.97 -0.30 43.65
C PHE A 143 3.92 -1.14 44.52
N TYR A 144 4.99 -1.69 43.94
CA TYR A 144 5.98 -2.46 44.72
C TYR A 144 6.65 -1.62 45.81
N GLU A 145 6.96 -0.35 45.54
CA GLU A 145 7.52 0.56 46.55
C GLU A 145 6.53 0.86 47.68
N SER A 146 5.24 0.99 47.36
CA SER A 146 4.16 1.19 48.34
C SER A 146 3.98 -0.05 49.22
N GLU A 147 3.91 -1.24 48.63
CA GLU A 147 3.81 -2.51 49.38
C GLU A 147 4.99 -2.70 50.33
N ARG A 148 6.21 -2.38 49.87
CA ARG A 148 7.41 -2.44 50.70
C ARG A 148 7.37 -1.42 51.84
N ALA A 149 6.89 -0.20 51.60
CA ALA A 149 6.76 0.81 52.64
C ALA A 149 5.70 0.45 53.69
N LEU A 150 4.60 -0.18 53.27
CA LEU A 150 3.56 -0.71 54.14
C LEU A 150 4.08 -1.83 55.04
N ASP A 151 4.82 -2.80 54.49
CA ASP A 151 5.45 -3.87 55.27
C ASP A 151 6.46 -3.33 56.30
N ASN A 152 7.29 -2.36 55.90
CA ASN A 152 8.24 -1.71 56.81
C ASN A 152 7.54 -0.96 57.94
N TYR A 153 6.44 -0.24 57.66
CA TYR A 153 5.65 0.42 58.69
C TYR A 153 5.04 -0.60 59.66
N ARG A 154 4.43 -1.68 59.16
CA ARG A 154 3.87 -2.74 60.00
C ARG A 154 4.90 -3.37 60.94
N LYS A 155 6.12 -3.60 60.44
CA LYS A 155 7.25 -4.10 61.25
C LYS A 155 7.67 -3.10 62.33
N ALA A 156 7.77 -1.83 61.98
CA ALA A 156 8.15 -0.77 62.93
C ALA A 156 7.08 -0.55 64.01
N ASP A 157 5.79 -0.57 63.65
CA ASP A 157 4.67 -0.39 64.58
C ASP A 157 4.56 -1.54 65.60
N ALA A 158 4.99 -2.75 65.20
CA ALA A 158 5.03 -3.93 66.06
C ALA A 158 6.30 -4.05 66.94
N ASP A 159 7.33 -3.23 66.70
CA ASP A 159 8.59 -3.30 67.44
C ASP A 159 8.53 -2.46 68.73
N ILE A 160 8.51 -3.14 69.86
CA ILE A 160 8.44 -2.54 71.20
C ILE A 160 9.69 -1.71 71.53
N ASN A 161 10.80 -1.92 70.82
CA ASN A 161 12.06 -1.22 71.05
C ASN A 161 12.16 0.11 70.29
N LEU A 162 11.26 0.39 69.35
CA LEU A 162 11.25 1.64 68.60
C LEU A 162 10.51 2.74 69.35
N SER A 163 11.03 3.96 69.28
CA SER A 163 10.34 5.13 69.82
C SER A 163 9.14 5.50 68.95
N ARG A 164 8.16 6.18 69.57
CA ARG A 164 7.00 6.72 68.84
C ARG A 164 7.40 7.63 67.67
N ALA A 165 8.49 8.37 67.81
CA ALA A 165 9.00 9.26 66.76
C ALA A 165 9.55 8.47 65.55
N GLU A 166 10.18 7.32 65.79
CA GLU A 166 10.69 6.45 64.73
C GLU A 166 9.55 5.75 63.99
N VAL A 167 8.54 5.25 64.70
CA VAL A 167 7.31 4.68 64.10
C VAL A 167 6.60 5.72 63.24
N GLU A 168 6.48 6.97 63.72
CA GLU A 168 5.86 8.06 62.97
C GLU A 168 6.61 8.37 61.67
N LYS A 169 7.95 8.31 61.67
CA LYS A 169 8.75 8.48 60.45
C LYS A 169 8.42 7.42 59.39
N HIS A 170 8.24 6.16 59.80
CA HIS A 170 7.82 5.10 58.89
C HIS A 170 6.40 5.32 58.36
N ARG A 171 5.48 5.81 59.21
CA ARG A 171 4.12 6.17 58.80
C ARG A 171 4.09 7.26 57.72
N ILE A 172 4.89 8.31 57.87
CA ILE A 172 5.00 9.38 56.87
C ILE A 172 5.50 8.84 55.53
N VAL A 173 6.53 7.98 55.53
CA VAL A 173 7.06 7.36 54.31
C VAL A 173 6.02 6.46 53.64
N MET A 174 5.31 5.63 54.41
CA MET A 174 4.22 4.78 53.90
C MET A 174 3.12 5.61 53.24
N ASN A 175 2.64 6.68 53.91
CA ASN A 175 1.61 7.55 53.36
C ASN A 175 2.07 8.21 52.05
N GLY A 176 3.32 8.72 52.00
CA GLY A 176 3.88 9.31 50.79
C GLY A 176 3.98 8.32 49.63
N LYS A 177 4.39 7.07 49.89
CA LYS A 177 4.45 6.01 48.86
C LYS A 177 3.08 5.53 48.41
N THR A 178 2.11 5.47 49.31
CA THR A 178 0.71 5.16 48.99
C THR A 178 0.11 6.22 48.07
N GLN A 179 0.33 7.50 48.38
CA GLN A 179 -0.12 8.61 47.52
C GLN A 179 0.53 8.56 46.13
N GLN A 180 1.85 8.34 46.06
CA GLN A 180 2.57 8.22 44.79
C GLN A 180 2.07 7.04 43.93
N CYS A 181 1.68 5.94 44.57
CA CYS A 181 1.08 4.79 43.90
C CYS A 181 -0.29 5.13 43.30
N GLU A 182 -1.16 5.79 44.07
CA GLU A 182 -2.47 6.23 43.56
C GLU A 182 -2.36 7.26 42.42
N GLU A 183 -1.43 8.20 42.51
CA GLU A 183 -1.15 9.14 41.41
C GLU A 183 -0.71 8.41 40.14
N SER A 184 0.21 7.45 40.26
CA SER A 184 0.71 6.67 39.11
C SER A 184 -0.36 5.74 38.53
N LYS A 185 -1.27 5.23 39.36
CA LYS A 185 -2.42 4.42 38.95
C LYS A 185 -3.41 5.24 38.13
N ASN A 186 -3.72 6.46 38.58
CA ASN A 186 -4.60 7.39 37.85
C ASN A 186 -3.99 7.80 36.50
N GLU A 187 -2.68 8.05 36.45
CA GLU A 187 -1.96 8.34 35.20
C GLU A 187 -2.02 7.15 34.23
N TYR A 188 -1.78 5.93 34.72
CA TYR A 188 -1.91 4.72 33.91
C TYR A 188 -3.33 4.52 33.38
N ALA A 189 -4.36 4.70 34.21
CA ALA A 189 -5.76 4.60 33.81
C ALA A 189 -6.12 5.63 32.71
N ALA A 190 -5.65 6.86 32.85
CA ALA A 190 -5.86 7.91 31.84
C ALA A 190 -5.18 7.55 30.49
N GLN A 191 -3.93 7.08 30.52
CA GLN A 191 -3.22 6.63 29.32
C GLN A 191 -3.87 5.41 28.67
N LEU A 192 -4.44 4.50 29.46
CA LEU A 192 -5.16 3.32 28.96
C LEU A 192 -6.42 3.73 28.20
N GLN A 193 -7.21 4.64 28.77
CA GLN A 193 -8.40 5.17 28.10
C GLN A 193 -8.02 5.90 26.81
N HIS A 194 -6.97 6.71 26.85
CA HIS A 194 -6.45 7.41 25.67
C HIS A 194 -6.04 6.43 24.57
N TYR A 195 -5.23 5.41 24.91
CA TYR A 195 -4.81 4.39 23.94
C TYR A 195 -5.98 3.63 23.34
N ASN A 196 -6.94 3.18 24.17
CA ASN A 196 -8.10 2.42 23.69
C ASN A 196 -8.95 3.22 22.69
N ASN A 197 -9.13 4.53 22.91
CA ASN A 197 -9.86 5.38 21.99
C ASN A 197 -9.15 5.46 20.62
N HIS A 198 -7.84 5.73 20.62
CA HIS A 198 -7.04 5.80 19.39
C HIS A 198 -6.91 4.45 18.69
N GLN A 199 -6.82 3.36 19.46
CA GLN A 199 -6.79 2.01 18.90
C GLN A 199 -8.12 1.69 18.20
N ASN A 200 -9.25 2.04 18.83
CA ASN A 200 -10.55 1.86 18.21
C ASN A 200 -10.67 2.68 16.92
N GLU A 201 -10.34 3.97 16.95
CA GLU A 201 -10.36 4.83 15.76
C GLU A 201 -9.46 4.30 14.64
N PHE A 202 -8.25 3.83 14.99
CA PHE A 202 -7.31 3.24 14.05
C PHE A 202 -7.92 2.06 13.29
N TYR A 203 -8.54 1.10 13.99
CA TYR A 203 -9.08 -0.10 13.37
C TYR A 203 -10.48 0.09 12.78
N SER A 204 -11.31 0.99 13.33
CA SER A 204 -12.69 1.18 12.90
C SER A 204 -12.85 2.23 11.81
N GLN A 205 -11.88 3.14 11.66
CA GLN A 205 -12.02 4.30 10.78
C GLN A 205 -10.75 4.58 9.97
N SER A 206 -9.62 4.88 10.61
CA SER A 206 -8.45 5.41 9.90
C SER A 206 -7.80 4.40 8.95
N MET A 207 -7.48 3.19 9.41
CA MET A 207 -6.92 2.14 8.55
C MET A 207 -7.90 1.64 7.49
N PRO A 208 -9.20 1.42 7.80
CA PRO A 208 -10.17 1.09 6.78
C PRO A 208 -10.22 2.09 5.61
N GLN A 209 -10.07 3.39 5.89
CA GLN A 209 -10.00 4.42 4.84
C GLN A 209 -8.73 4.35 3.99
N VAL A 210 -7.61 3.89 4.53
CA VAL A 210 -6.37 3.67 3.75
C VAL A 210 -6.49 2.45 2.82
N PHE A 211 -7.30 1.48 3.20
CA PHE A 211 -7.55 0.27 2.40
C PHE A 211 -8.72 0.38 1.42
N GLN A 212 -9.42 1.51 1.39
CA GLN A 212 -10.51 1.79 0.46
C GLN A 212 -10.01 2.47 -0.81
#